data_AF-A0A6L7RWP4-F1
#
_entry.id   AF-A0A6L7RWP4-F1
#
_cell.length_a   1.000
_cell.length_b   1.000
_cell.length_c   1.000
_cell.angle_alpha   90.00
_cell.angle_beta   90.00
_cell.angle_gamma   90.00
#
_symmetry.space_group_name_H-M   'P 1'
#
loop_
_entity.id
_entity.type
_entity.pdbx_description
1 polymer ?
#
loop_
_entity_poly.entity_id
_entity_poly.type
_entity_poly.pdbx_seq_one_letter_code
_entity_poly.pdbx_strand_id
1 'polypeptide(L)'
;MRRLILGLLLASLLLAFAAPALAIGCDGIALADGCLFTATGGDTTDPNDGFAVTDADGVPLWTFVRDRDLQAIGYPISQRWVDGPFTLQAFQKVILQWSPAVGRMNYYNTLDVLANRYPEVRLANVPEHQIMDTASLSFAQDKDAHLSILDRNPKIKDAFLAEPNWLNLFGLPIRYEEREVNGNPQGLQLLRAQRIVFEVWNVPAPGTTEGAVGRQNIPDKVKRLSNVIIPDVAKTPVVHVDQSDICEIDRDETVHRVVNREFPSVFGAWSHVLLNLPIPDDVWELDYIERMRTYHDLFWAGMGHGLEWASTSHGMRVVGAWSLAQEQKNRILAENPNYLHIVPIYFYGARPESYPEDWPYWLRDESGNRVEDEGWSELLIDYTHPEAQDHFVQQAIAIAKCGVFDGIFMDWWTQEEDSNLEIAHLYHGHRISAEVSMLRRIREAVGDDFLIVVNSRTEKIPLSAPYVNGAFMEGHRRHTREYLTEVESTLSWNEENFRFPQVNNYEAWSISEEPLNSSRNQQWMRVFTTLS
;
A
#
# COMPACT_ATOMS: atom_id res chain seq x y z
N MET A 1 33.34 -79.08 39.78
CA MET A 1 33.22 -78.49 38.42
C MET A 1 32.75 -77.06 38.62
N ARG A 2 33.62 -76.06 38.36
CA ARG A 2 33.49 -75.07 37.27
C ARG A 2 32.12 -74.35 37.31
N ARG A 3 31.95 -73.02 37.23
CA ARG A 3 32.77 -71.82 36.98
C ARG A 3 31.73 -70.67 37.07
N LEU A 4 31.96 -69.59 37.82
CA LEU A 4 32.41 -68.26 37.36
C LEU A 4 31.32 -67.31 36.75
N ILE A 5 31.14 -66.16 37.44
CA ILE A 5 31.05 -64.74 36.96
C ILE A 5 29.82 -64.27 36.14
N LEU A 6 29.08 -63.24 36.59
CA LEU A 6 29.30 -61.79 36.31
C LEU A 6 27.99 -60.99 36.43
N GLY A 7 28.02 -59.91 37.20
CA GLY A 7 26.92 -58.96 37.31
C GLY A 7 26.85 -58.00 36.13
N LEU A 8 25.72 -57.28 36.04
CA LEU A 8 25.67 -55.99 35.36
C LEU A 8 24.60 -55.08 35.97
N LEU A 9 25.10 -53.89 36.31
CA LEU A 9 24.44 -52.68 36.78
C LEU A 9 23.72 -51.96 35.62
N LEU A 10 22.67 -51.21 36.00
CA LEU A 10 22.20 -49.92 35.48
C LEU A 10 22.23 -49.64 33.96
N ALA A 11 21.04 -49.39 33.40
CA ALA A 11 20.81 -48.28 32.48
C ALA A 11 19.29 -47.98 32.39
N SER A 12 18.80 -47.15 33.31
CA SER A 12 17.49 -46.50 33.18
C SER A 12 17.63 -45.40 32.12
N LEU A 13 17.24 -45.69 30.89
CA LEU A 13 17.20 -44.73 29.80
C LEU A 13 16.02 -43.77 30.05
N LEU A 14 16.31 -42.59 30.60
CA LEU A 14 15.42 -41.43 30.53
C LEU A 14 15.46 -40.89 29.09
N LEU A 15 14.61 -41.45 28.23
CA LEU A 15 14.24 -40.84 26.96
C LEU A 15 13.38 -39.61 27.29
N ALA A 16 14.04 -38.47 27.46
CA ALA A 16 13.37 -37.18 27.33
C ALA A 16 12.91 -37.05 25.88
N PHE A 17 11.63 -37.31 25.64
CA PHE A 17 10.98 -36.93 24.39
C PHE A 17 11.04 -35.41 24.30
N ALA A 18 11.95 -34.90 23.46
CA ALA A 18 11.80 -33.55 22.93
C ALA A 18 10.44 -33.54 22.21
N ALA A 19 9.45 -32.86 22.78
CA ALA A 19 8.23 -32.56 22.06
C ALA A 19 8.65 -31.82 20.78
N PRO A 20 8.20 -32.25 19.59
CA PRO A 20 8.42 -31.46 18.40
C PRO A 20 7.83 -30.07 18.67
N ALA A 21 8.61 -29.02 18.38
CA ALA A 21 8.08 -27.66 18.34
C ALA A 21 6.84 -27.72 17.43
N LEU A 22 5.66 -27.47 18.01
CA LEU A 22 4.43 -27.46 17.26
C LEU A 22 4.57 -26.36 16.21
N ALA A 23 4.45 -26.75 14.93
CA ALA A 23 4.24 -25.79 13.85
C ALA A 23 3.09 -24.87 14.25
N ILE A 24 3.19 -23.59 13.89
CA ILE A 24 2.14 -22.60 14.17
C ILE A 24 0.90 -23.06 13.40
N GLY A 25 -0.07 -23.65 14.10
CA GLY A 25 -1.43 -23.76 13.60
C GLY A 25 -2.00 -22.36 13.44
N CYS A 26 -2.92 -22.16 12.50
CA CYS A 26 -3.61 -20.87 12.39
C CYS A 26 -4.39 -20.61 13.69
N ASP A 27 -3.90 -19.69 14.53
CA ASP A 27 -4.54 -19.25 15.77
C ASP A 27 -5.39 -18.01 15.45
N GLY A 28 -6.47 -18.24 14.71
CA GLY A 28 -7.31 -17.22 14.09
C GLY A 28 -8.21 -17.82 13.01
N ILE A 29 -8.50 -17.04 11.97
CA ILE A 29 -9.32 -17.49 10.83
C ILE A 29 -8.40 -18.06 9.74
N ALA A 30 -8.59 -19.32 9.39
CA ALA A 30 -7.83 -19.98 8.33
C ALA A 30 -8.21 -19.39 6.96
N LEU A 31 -7.20 -19.04 6.16
CA LEU A 31 -7.35 -18.57 4.78
C LEU A 31 -6.83 -19.63 3.82
N ALA A 32 -7.23 -19.57 2.55
CA ALA A 32 -6.79 -20.53 1.53
C ALA A 32 -5.26 -20.60 1.39
N ASP A 33 -4.59 -19.47 1.56
CA ASP A 33 -3.14 -19.29 1.43
C ASP A 33 -2.48 -18.72 2.70
N GLY A 34 -3.15 -18.79 3.85
CA GLY A 34 -2.70 -18.05 5.03
C GLY A 34 -3.50 -18.25 6.30
N CYS A 35 -3.29 -17.31 7.23
CA CYS A 35 -4.02 -17.19 8.47
C CYS A 35 -4.26 -15.72 8.81
N LEU A 36 -5.49 -15.37 9.18
CA LEU A 36 -5.84 -14.09 9.79
C LEU A 36 -5.79 -14.21 11.31
N PHE A 37 -4.80 -13.57 11.93
CA PHE A 37 -4.63 -13.59 13.39
C PHE A 37 -5.46 -12.49 14.03
N THR A 38 -6.52 -12.87 14.73
CA THR A 38 -7.46 -11.93 15.38
C THR A 38 -7.04 -11.53 16.80
N ALA A 39 -6.12 -12.29 17.43
CA ALA A 39 -5.62 -12.01 18.78
C ALA A 39 -4.90 -10.66 18.92
N THR A 40 -4.42 -10.10 17.81
CA THR A 40 -3.79 -8.78 17.73
C THR A 40 -4.65 -7.75 16.99
N GLY A 41 -5.92 -8.09 16.69
CA GLY A 41 -6.95 -7.14 16.25
C GLY A 41 -7.59 -6.37 17.41
N GLY A 42 -8.77 -5.83 17.17
CA GLY A 42 -9.61 -5.08 18.11
C GLY A 42 -9.57 -3.56 17.92
N ASP A 43 -8.96 -3.09 16.83
CA ASP A 43 -8.82 -1.66 16.54
C ASP A 43 -9.93 -1.15 15.58
N THR A 44 -10.75 -2.03 15.01
CA THR A 44 -11.94 -1.69 14.20
C THR A 44 -13.24 -2.06 14.90
N THR A 45 -14.37 -1.75 14.25
CA THR A 45 -15.71 -2.14 14.72
C THR A 45 -16.02 -3.63 14.51
N ASP A 46 -15.22 -4.36 13.73
CA ASP A 46 -15.39 -5.80 13.51
C ASP A 46 -14.62 -6.60 14.57
N PRO A 47 -15.29 -7.43 15.40
CA PRO A 47 -14.63 -8.25 16.41
C PRO A 47 -13.75 -9.37 15.84
N ASN A 48 -13.78 -9.60 14.52
CA ASN A 48 -12.96 -10.59 13.81
C ASN A 48 -11.86 -9.94 12.94
N ASP A 49 -11.57 -8.66 13.16
CA ASP A 49 -10.43 -8.03 12.52
C ASP A 49 -9.11 -8.63 13.02
N GLY A 50 -8.05 -8.42 12.24
CA GLY A 50 -6.74 -8.92 12.62
C GLY A 50 -5.66 -8.61 11.60
N PHE A 51 -4.52 -9.27 11.76
CA PHE A 51 -3.42 -9.16 10.80
C PHE A 51 -3.23 -10.48 10.08
N ALA A 52 -3.42 -10.44 8.77
CA ALA A 52 -3.25 -11.61 7.95
C ALA A 52 -1.78 -11.86 7.63
N VAL A 53 -1.40 -13.13 7.71
CA VAL A 53 -0.12 -13.64 7.23
C VAL A 53 -0.45 -14.62 6.12
N THR A 54 -0.21 -14.22 4.87
CA THR A 54 -0.61 -14.95 3.66
C THR A 54 0.56 -15.13 2.70
N ASP A 55 0.44 -16.10 1.81
CA ASP A 55 1.33 -16.29 0.66
C ASP A 55 0.91 -15.49 -0.58
N ALA A 56 -0.05 -14.57 -0.41
CA ALA A 56 -0.62 -13.71 -1.42
C ALA A 56 0.43 -12.95 -2.23
N ASP A 57 0.13 -12.65 -3.50
CA ASP A 57 1.00 -11.89 -4.40
C ASP A 57 2.41 -12.50 -4.57
N GLY A 58 2.54 -13.82 -4.37
CA GLY A 58 3.80 -14.54 -4.51
C GLY A 58 4.82 -14.28 -3.41
N VAL A 59 4.38 -13.75 -2.26
CA VAL A 59 5.22 -13.48 -1.09
C VAL A 59 5.04 -14.61 -0.07
N PRO A 60 5.98 -15.58 0.06
CA PRO A 60 5.77 -16.83 0.81
C PRO A 60 5.90 -16.64 2.34
N LEU A 61 5.17 -15.70 2.91
CA LEU A 61 5.28 -15.31 4.31
C LEU A 61 4.59 -16.32 5.24
N TRP A 62 3.40 -16.80 4.87
CA TRP A 62 2.72 -17.84 5.65
C TRP A 62 3.51 -19.13 5.62
N THR A 63 3.97 -19.55 4.43
CA THR A 63 4.85 -20.70 4.28
C THR A 63 6.09 -20.57 5.16
N PHE A 64 6.68 -19.37 5.26
CA PHE A 64 7.83 -19.15 6.13
C PHE A 64 7.49 -19.20 7.63
N VAL A 65 6.35 -18.61 8.03
CA VAL A 65 5.95 -18.43 9.43
C VAL A 65 5.39 -19.72 10.05
N ARG A 66 4.62 -20.51 9.29
CA ARG A 66 3.96 -21.72 9.79
C ARG A 66 4.94 -22.73 10.41
N ASP A 67 6.17 -22.77 9.92
CA ASP A 67 7.23 -23.67 10.39
C ASP A 67 8.16 -23.02 11.45
N ARG A 68 7.70 -21.97 12.14
CA ARG A 68 8.45 -21.27 13.20
C ARG A 68 7.80 -21.50 14.56
N ASP A 69 8.46 -21.04 15.61
CA ASP A 69 7.84 -20.96 16.93
C ASP A 69 7.21 -19.56 17.09
N LEU A 70 5.88 -19.50 17.31
CA LEU A 70 5.18 -18.23 17.52
C LEU A 70 5.72 -17.50 18.75
N GLN A 71 6.23 -18.23 19.75
CA GLN A 71 6.89 -17.62 20.90
C GLN A 71 8.22 -16.96 20.53
N ALA A 72 8.89 -17.38 19.46
CA ALA A 72 10.15 -16.78 19.02
C ALA A 72 9.92 -15.47 18.24
N ILE A 73 8.90 -15.41 17.37
CA ILE A 73 8.65 -14.27 16.49
C ILE A 73 7.51 -13.34 16.97
N GLY A 74 6.57 -13.86 17.78
CA GLY A 74 5.38 -13.16 18.25
C GLY A 74 4.21 -13.18 17.26
N TYR A 75 3.06 -12.64 17.66
CA TYR A 75 1.91 -12.45 16.76
C TYR A 75 2.18 -11.34 15.73
N PRO A 76 1.54 -11.38 14.54
CA PRO A 76 1.61 -10.26 13.60
C PRO A 76 0.96 -9.02 14.22
N ILE A 77 1.54 -7.85 13.96
CA ILE A 77 1.07 -6.56 14.50
C ILE A 77 0.87 -5.49 13.42
N SER A 78 1.03 -5.88 12.16
CA SER A 78 0.81 -5.04 10.99
C SER A 78 0.33 -5.88 9.81
N GLN A 79 -0.29 -5.22 8.83
CA GLN A 79 -0.38 -5.68 7.45
C GLN A 79 1.01 -5.69 6.79
N ARG A 80 1.07 -6.24 5.58
CA ARG A 80 2.27 -6.14 4.73
C ARG A 80 2.41 -4.71 4.19
N TRP A 81 3.64 -4.22 4.07
CA TRP A 81 3.94 -2.98 3.36
C TRP A 81 5.19 -3.13 2.50
N VAL A 82 5.43 -2.16 1.61
CA VAL A 82 6.60 -2.16 0.73
C VAL A 82 7.62 -1.14 1.24
N ASP A 83 8.88 -1.54 1.31
CA ASP A 83 10.02 -0.64 1.59
C ASP A 83 11.10 -0.91 0.55
N GLY A 84 11.21 -0.02 -0.45
CA GLY A 84 12.04 -0.24 -1.63
C GLY A 84 11.62 -1.50 -2.41
N PRO A 85 12.55 -2.42 -2.74
CA PRO A 85 12.21 -3.65 -3.46
C PRO A 85 11.67 -4.76 -2.56
N PHE A 86 11.43 -4.49 -1.27
CA PHE A 86 11.11 -5.52 -0.29
C PHE A 86 9.66 -5.43 0.18
N THR A 87 9.04 -6.57 0.46
CA THR A 87 7.76 -6.65 1.17
C THR A 87 8.04 -7.00 2.63
N LEU A 88 7.54 -6.20 3.56
CA LEU A 88 7.77 -6.36 4.99
C LEU A 88 6.47 -6.66 5.73
N GLN A 89 6.57 -7.37 6.85
CA GLN A 89 5.49 -7.47 7.83
C GLN A 89 6.07 -7.53 9.25
N ALA A 90 5.45 -6.80 10.18
CA ALA A 90 5.86 -6.73 11.56
C ALA A 90 5.13 -7.79 12.39
N PHE A 91 5.90 -8.48 13.21
CA PHE A 91 5.45 -9.33 14.31
C PHE A 91 5.95 -8.71 15.61
N GLN A 92 5.37 -9.07 16.76
CA GLN A 92 5.72 -8.47 18.06
C GLN A 92 7.23 -8.45 18.32
N LYS A 93 7.97 -9.50 17.92
CA LYS A 93 9.40 -9.66 18.23
C LYS A 93 10.34 -9.44 17.05
N VAL A 94 9.86 -9.57 15.82
CA VAL A 94 10.68 -9.41 14.60
C VAL A 94 9.91 -8.68 13.51
N ILE A 95 10.62 -8.03 12.58
CA ILE A 95 10.05 -7.64 11.29
C ILE A 95 10.64 -8.59 10.25
N LEU A 96 9.77 -9.24 9.48
CA LEU A 96 10.16 -10.12 8.38
C LEU A 96 10.21 -9.31 7.09
N GLN A 97 11.17 -9.63 6.22
CA GLN A 97 11.44 -8.92 4.98
C GLN A 97 11.62 -9.93 3.84
N TRP A 98 10.69 -9.94 2.90
CA TRP A 98 10.80 -10.69 1.66
C TRP A 98 11.64 -9.95 0.64
N SER A 99 12.66 -10.62 0.09
CA SER A 99 13.44 -10.12 -1.03
C SER A 99 13.11 -10.90 -2.31
N PRO A 100 12.35 -10.29 -3.25
CA PRO A 100 11.96 -10.96 -4.48
C PRO A 100 13.17 -11.26 -5.38
N ALA A 101 14.17 -10.37 -5.40
CA ALA A 101 15.38 -10.53 -6.23
C ALA A 101 16.19 -11.81 -5.94
N VAL A 102 16.15 -12.31 -4.70
CA VAL A 102 16.85 -13.53 -4.29
C VAL A 102 15.91 -14.63 -3.80
N GLY A 103 14.59 -14.41 -3.88
CA GLY A 103 13.57 -15.37 -3.44
C GLY A 103 13.71 -15.82 -1.99
N ARG A 104 14.02 -14.90 -1.07
CA ARG A 104 14.32 -15.25 0.34
C ARG A 104 13.67 -14.33 1.37
N MET A 105 13.19 -14.94 2.46
CA MET A 105 12.76 -14.24 3.67
C MET A 105 13.95 -13.95 4.59
N ASN A 106 14.06 -12.70 5.04
CA ASN A 106 15.09 -12.19 5.93
C ASN A 106 14.47 -11.58 7.19
N TYR A 107 15.30 -11.41 8.22
CA TYR A 107 14.93 -10.69 9.45
C TYR A 107 15.47 -9.27 9.35
N TYR A 108 14.58 -8.29 9.42
CA TYR A 108 14.91 -6.89 9.27
C TYR A 108 15.78 -6.40 10.44
N ASN A 109 16.86 -5.66 10.16
CA ASN A 109 17.75 -5.10 11.19
C ASN A 109 17.13 -3.85 11.83
N THR A 110 15.98 -4.02 12.49
CA THR A 110 15.11 -2.91 12.93
C THR A 110 15.85 -1.80 13.67
N LEU A 111 16.77 -2.13 14.58
CA LEU A 111 17.48 -1.11 15.36
C LEU A 111 18.58 -0.39 14.57
N ASP A 112 19.20 -1.06 13.59
CA ASP A 112 20.21 -0.42 12.73
C ASP A 112 19.54 0.49 11.70
N VAL A 113 18.41 0.04 11.16
CA VAL A 113 17.56 0.85 10.29
C VAL A 113 17.03 2.06 11.04
N LEU A 114 16.57 1.90 12.28
CA LEU A 114 16.13 3.00 13.14
C LEU A 114 17.26 4.02 13.32
N ALA A 115 18.46 3.56 13.68
CA ALA A 115 19.61 4.44 13.88
C ALA A 115 20.05 5.18 12.62
N ASN A 116 19.91 4.56 11.44
CA ASN A 116 20.36 5.12 10.18
C ASN A 116 19.32 6.08 9.54
N ARG A 117 18.05 5.68 9.51
CA ARG A 117 16.98 6.44 8.82
C ARG A 117 16.23 7.42 9.73
N TYR A 118 16.26 7.18 11.05
CA TYR A 118 15.53 7.98 12.04
C TYR A 118 16.44 8.33 13.23
N PRO A 119 17.59 9.00 12.98
CA PRO A 119 18.62 9.25 14.00
C PRO A 119 18.17 10.12 15.16
N GLU A 120 17.03 10.81 15.07
CA GLU A 120 16.38 11.61 16.11
C GLU A 120 15.48 10.79 17.04
N VAL A 121 15.00 9.62 16.60
CA VAL A 121 14.10 8.78 17.40
C VAL A 121 14.88 8.18 18.57
N ARG A 122 14.29 8.26 19.77
CA ARG A 122 14.82 7.65 21.00
C ARG A 122 13.79 6.71 21.61
N LEU A 123 14.07 5.41 21.56
CA LEU A 123 13.28 4.40 22.25
C LEU A 123 13.77 4.23 23.69
N ALA A 124 12.84 4.17 24.64
CA ALA A 124 13.16 3.95 26.04
C ALA A 124 13.96 2.66 26.24
N ASN A 125 15.06 2.74 26.99
CA ASN A 125 15.97 1.63 27.29
C ASN A 125 16.58 0.93 26.07
N VAL A 126 16.78 1.66 24.97
CA VAL A 126 17.54 1.19 23.82
C VAL A 126 18.85 1.98 23.73
N PRO A 127 20.02 1.36 23.94
CA PRO A 127 21.32 2.01 23.73
C PRO A 127 21.48 2.56 22.30
N GLU A 128 22.25 3.62 22.10
CA GLU A 128 22.51 4.11 20.72
C GLU A 128 23.43 3.17 19.95
N HIS A 129 23.40 3.26 18.61
CA HIS A 129 24.28 2.46 17.77
C HIS A 129 25.76 2.81 17.99
N GLN A 130 26.56 1.80 18.32
CA GLN A 130 28.01 1.91 18.31
C GLN A 130 28.54 1.42 16.95
N ILE A 131 29.24 2.30 16.24
CA ILE A 131 29.99 1.94 15.04
C ILE A 131 31.26 1.21 15.50
N MET A 132 31.51 0.04 14.92
CA MET A 132 32.77 -0.66 15.12
C MET A 132 33.67 -0.52 13.91
N ASP A 133 34.97 -0.39 14.14
CA ASP A 133 35.97 -0.33 13.07
C ASP A 133 36.30 -1.75 12.59
N THR A 134 35.39 -2.31 11.79
CA THR A 134 35.49 -3.69 11.27
C THR A 134 35.56 -3.75 9.75
N ALA A 135 35.68 -2.61 9.06
CA ALA A 135 35.70 -2.50 7.60
C ALA A 135 36.82 -3.30 6.92
N SER A 136 37.90 -3.64 7.63
CA SER A 136 39.03 -4.44 7.13
C SER A 136 38.96 -5.92 7.54
N LEU A 137 37.95 -6.34 8.31
CA LEU A 137 37.82 -7.69 8.84
C LEU A 137 37.07 -8.61 7.88
N SER A 138 37.40 -9.90 7.90
CA SER A 138 36.53 -10.92 7.32
C SER A 138 35.23 -11.04 8.12
N PHE A 139 34.16 -11.55 7.51
CA PHE A 139 32.89 -11.76 8.20
C PHE A 139 33.02 -12.58 9.50
N ALA A 140 33.91 -13.58 9.53
CA ALA A 140 34.14 -14.36 10.75
C ALA A 140 34.76 -13.52 11.86
N GLN A 141 35.77 -12.71 11.53
CA GLN A 141 36.44 -11.81 12.49
C GLN A 141 35.51 -10.70 12.98
N ASP A 142 34.72 -10.13 12.08
CA ASP A 142 33.69 -9.14 12.41
C ASP A 142 32.65 -9.74 13.38
N LYS A 143 32.10 -10.91 13.05
CA LYS A 143 31.18 -11.65 13.92
C LYS A 143 31.77 -11.90 15.30
N ASP A 144 33.03 -12.34 15.38
CA ASP A 144 33.70 -12.62 16.65
C ASP A 144 33.93 -11.33 17.46
N ALA A 145 34.26 -10.21 16.80
CA ALA A 145 34.37 -8.90 17.45
C ALA A 145 33.03 -8.47 18.06
N HIS A 146 31.93 -8.60 17.32
CA HIS A 146 30.57 -8.35 17.82
C HIS A 146 30.22 -9.27 19.01
N LEU A 147 30.52 -10.56 18.93
CA LEU A 147 30.23 -11.52 20.01
C LEU A 147 31.02 -11.24 21.30
N SER A 148 32.20 -10.63 21.22
CA SER A 148 32.98 -10.27 22.41
C SER A 148 32.28 -9.26 23.34
N ILE A 149 31.31 -8.49 22.82
CA ILE A 149 30.49 -7.56 23.62
C ILE A 149 29.69 -8.32 24.70
N LEU A 150 29.33 -9.59 24.44
CA LEU A 150 28.61 -10.43 25.39
C LEU A 150 29.42 -10.71 26.66
N ASP A 151 30.75 -10.65 26.61
CA ASP A 151 31.62 -10.93 27.76
C ASP A 151 31.46 -9.93 28.91
N ARG A 152 30.78 -8.81 28.65
CA ARG A 152 30.46 -7.79 29.66
C ARG A 152 29.40 -8.25 30.65
N ASN A 153 28.56 -9.23 30.30
CA ASN A 153 27.52 -9.73 31.19
C ASN A 153 27.24 -11.23 30.95
N PRO A 154 27.72 -12.13 31.83
CA PRO A 154 27.53 -13.57 31.68
C PRO A 154 26.07 -14.01 31.59
N LYS A 155 25.14 -13.38 32.34
CA LYS A 155 23.71 -13.75 32.29
C LYS A 155 23.10 -13.46 30.93
N ILE A 156 23.40 -12.28 30.36
CA ILE A 156 22.94 -11.92 29.02
C ILE A 156 23.60 -12.82 27.98
N LYS A 157 24.90 -13.11 28.10
CA LYS A 157 25.61 -14.03 27.21
C LYS A 157 24.95 -15.41 27.17
N ASP A 158 24.67 -15.99 28.34
CA ASP A 158 24.01 -17.29 28.45
C ASP A 158 22.61 -17.26 27.81
N ALA A 159 21.81 -16.23 28.12
CA ALA A 159 20.46 -16.07 27.55
C ALA A 159 20.44 -15.78 26.04
N PHE A 160 21.50 -15.15 25.51
CA PHE A 160 21.68 -14.85 24.10
C PHE A 160 22.08 -16.10 23.32
N LEU A 161 23.06 -16.84 23.81
CA LEU A 161 23.60 -18.05 23.15
C LEU A 161 22.73 -19.30 23.36
N ALA A 162 21.82 -19.29 24.34
CA ALA A 162 20.83 -20.35 24.52
C ALA A 162 19.81 -20.45 23.36
N GLU A 163 19.69 -19.40 22.53
CA GLU A 163 18.86 -19.41 21.33
C GLU A 163 19.68 -19.88 20.12
N PRO A 164 19.43 -21.09 19.57
CA PRO A 164 20.19 -21.60 18.43
C PRO A 164 20.11 -20.71 17.18
N ASN A 165 18.99 -19.99 17.02
CA ASN A 165 18.74 -19.11 15.88
C ASN A 165 19.03 -17.62 16.19
N TRP A 166 19.91 -17.34 17.16
CA TRP A 166 20.18 -15.98 17.65
C TRP A 166 20.58 -15.01 16.54
N LEU A 167 21.32 -15.47 15.52
CA LEU A 167 21.81 -14.59 14.46
C LEU A 167 20.66 -14.00 13.63
N ASN A 168 19.60 -14.78 13.41
CA ASN A 168 18.41 -14.30 12.71
C ASN A 168 17.51 -13.50 13.65
N LEU A 169 17.22 -14.01 14.84
CA LEU A 169 16.25 -13.40 15.76
C LEU A 169 16.78 -12.13 16.43
N PHE A 170 18.07 -12.10 16.80
CA PHE A 170 18.67 -11.01 17.57
C PHE A 170 19.62 -10.16 16.70
N GLY A 171 20.30 -10.80 15.75
CA GLY A 171 21.40 -10.17 15.02
C GLY A 171 22.69 -10.08 15.84
N LEU A 172 23.69 -9.41 15.30
CA LEU A 172 24.97 -9.22 15.99
C LEU A 172 24.79 -8.30 17.22
N PRO A 173 25.45 -8.58 18.35
CA PRO A 173 25.52 -7.63 19.47
C PRO A 173 26.23 -6.36 19.02
N ILE A 174 25.71 -5.19 19.39
CA ILE A 174 26.23 -3.90 18.91
C ILE A 174 26.78 -3.04 20.05
N ARG A 175 26.10 -3.01 21.19
CA ARG A 175 26.49 -2.16 22.31
C ARG A 175 26.05 -2.74 23.62
N TYR A 176 26.92 -2.61 24.63
CA TYR A 176 26.60 -2.86 26.02
C TYR A 176 26.63 -1.53 26.79
N GLU A 177 25.66 -1.34 27.68
CA GLU A 177 25.51 -0.13 28.48
C GLU A 177 25.09 -0.49 29.92
N GLU A 178 25.65 0.21 30.90
CA GLU A 178 25.24 0.12 32.31
C GLU A 178 24.76 1.50 32.75
N ARG A 179 23.69 1.53 33.54
CA ARG A 179 23.13 2.76 34.09
C ARG A 179 22.94 2.63 35.59
N GLU A 180 23.29 3.71 36.26
CA GLU A 180 22.97 3.87 37.67
C GLU A 180 21.46 4.06 37.86
N VAL A 181 20.85 3.23 38.69
CA VAL A 181 19.44 3.35 39.08
C VAL A 181 19.34 3.15 40.58
N ASN A 182 18.65 4.06 41.29
CA ASN A 182 18.49 4.01 42.75
C ASN A 182 19.81 3.82 43.52
N GLY A 183 20.89 4.46 43.06
CA GLY A 183 22.22 4.39 43.68
C GLY A 183 22.98 3.09 43.45
N ASN A 184 22.45 2.15 42.66
CA ASN A 184 23.20 0.99 42.17
C ASN A 184 23.80 1.33 40.79
N PRO A 185 25.14 1.42 40.62
CA PRO A 185 25.79 1.75 39.34
C PRO A 185 25.49 0.77 38.20
N GLN A 186 25.08 -0.46 38.53
CA GLN A 186 24.64 -1.48 37.59
C GLN A 186 23.13 -1.74 37.73
N GLY A 187 22.37 -0.75 38.19
CA GLY A 187 20.94 -0.86 38.44
C GLY A 187 20.15 -1.29 37.20
N LEU A 188 20.59 -0.86 36.00
CA LEU A 188 20.11 -1.36 34.72
C LEU A 188 21.30 -1.68 33.80
N GLN A 189 21.32 -2.90 33.27
CA GLN A 189 22.30 -3.34 32.28
C GLN A 189 21.57 -3.67 30.98
N LEU A 190 22.08 -3.16 29.85
CA LEU A 190 21.46 -3.25 28.53
C LEU A 190 22.44 -3.79 27.52
N LEU A 191 21.99 -4.75 26.70
CA LEU A 191 22.69 -5.16 25.49
C LEU A 191 21.79 -4.90 24.29
N ARG A 192 22.20 -3.98 23.42
CA ARG A 192 21.62 -3.78 22.10
C ARG A 192 22.26 -4.75 21.11
N ALA A 193 21.44 -5.54 20.41
CA ALA A 193 21.78 -6.21 19.17
C ALA A 193 21.09 -5.51 17.98
N GLN A 194 21.21 -6.02 16.76
CA GLN A 194 20.63 -5.39 15.57
C GLN A 194 19.08 -5.40 15.56
N ARG A 195 18.45 -6.32 16.30
CA ARG A 195 16.99 -6.53 16.27
C ARG A 195 16.32 -6.55 17.64
N ILE A 196 17.08 -6.74 18.71
CA ILE A 196 16.55 -6.91 20.07
C ILE A 196 17.41 -6.16 21.09
N VAL A 197 16.81 -5.84 22.24
CA VAL A 197 17.55 -5.42 23.43
C VAL A 197 17.32 -6.42 24.56
N PHE A 198 18.40 -6.87 25.18
CA PHE A 198 18.37 -7.59 26.45
C PHE A 198 18.54 -6.60 27.59
N GLU A 199 17.80 -6.80 28.67
CA GLU A 199 17.87 -5.96 29.85
C GLU A 199 17.95 -6.78 31.14
N VAL A 200 18.69 -6.29 32.12
CA VAL A 200 18.74 -6.84 33.48
C VAL A 200 18.60 -5.68 34.46
N TRP A 201 17.56 -5.74 35.28
CA TRP A 201 17.33 -4.79 36.37
C TRP A 201 17.91 -5.36 37.66
N ASN A 202 18.96 -4.76 38.21
CA ASN A 202 19.54 -5.14 39.51
C ASN A 202 19.00 -4.28 40.66
N VAL A 203 17.79 -3.75 40.46
CA VAL A 203 16.94 -3.05 41.42
C VAL A 203 15.49 -3.39 41.08
N PRO A 204 14.52 -3.24 42.01
CA PRO A 204 13.12 -3.43 41.71
C PRO A 204 12.63 -2.48 40.59
N ALA A 205 11.99 -3.02 39.56
CA ALA A 205 11.39 -2.25 38.47
C ALA A 205 10.02 -2.84 38.05
N PRO A 206 9.04 -2.01 37.64
CA PRO A 206 7.70 -2.48 37.30
C PRO A 206 7.71 -3.48 36.13
N GLY A 207 6.98 -4.59 36.29
CA GLY A 207 6.84 -5.61 35.25
C GLY A 207 8.10 -6.44 34.97
N THR A 208 9.14 -6.32 35.79
CA THR A 208 10.37 -7.11 35.66
C THR A 208 10.66 -7.89 36.95
N THR A 209 11.48 -8.93 36.83
CA THR A 209 12.01 -9.65 37.99
C THR A 209 13.45 -9.22 38.20
N GLU A 210 13.77 -8.73 39.40
CA GLU A 210 15.12 -8.27 39.74
C GLU A 210 16.16 -9.36 39.46
N GLY A 211 17.22 -9.00 38.75
CA GLY A 211 18.34 -9.86 38.37
C GLY A 211 18.05 -10.87 37.25
N ALA A 212 16.81 -10.94 36.75
CA ALA A 212 16.43 -11.78 35.61
C ALA A 212 16.70 -11.08 34.27
N VAL A 213 16.95 -11.88 33.23
CA VAL A 213 17.17 -11.36 31.87
C VAL A 213 15.82 -11.15 31.18
N GLY A 214 15.48 -9.89 30.93
CA GLY A 214 14.37 -9.48 30.09
C GLY A 214 14.79 -9.28 28.63
N ARG A 215 13.80 -9.27 27.74
CA ARG A 215 13.95 -8.97 26.32
C ARG A 215 12.92 -7.92 25.93
N GLN A 216 13.31 -6.94 25.14
CA GLN A 216 12.40 -5.92 24.63
C GLN A 216 11.91 -6.30 23.24
N ASN A 217 10.60 -6.32 23.06
CA ASN A 217 9.93 -6.44 21.76
C ASN A 217 10.09 -5.13 20.98
N ILE A 218 11.15 -5.04 20.17
CA ILE A 218 11.46 -3.79 19.45
C ILE A 218 10.36 -3.42 18.45
N PRO A 219 9.80 -4.33 17.63
CA PRO A 219 8.71 -3.97 16.74
C PRO A 219 7.47 -3.43 17.47
N ASP A 220 7.11 -3.99 18.64
CA ASP A 220 6.01 -3.44 19.46
C ASP A 220 6.26 -1.99 19.91
N LYS A 221 7.52 -1.64 20.19
CA LYS A 221 7.90 -0.26 20.52
C LYS A 221 7.82 0.65 19.31
N VAL A 222 8.30 0.17 18.15
CA VAL A 222 8.27 0.90 16.89
C VAL A 222 6.84 1.13 16.40
N LYS A 223 5.92 0.15 16.57
CA LYS A 223 4.50 0.28 16.20
C LYS A 223 3.83 1.51 16.84
N ARG A 224 4.26 1.92 18.04
CA ARG A 224 3.72 3.08 18.78
C ARG A 224 4.14 4.44 18.22
N LEU A 225 5.08 4.48 17.29
CA LEU A 225 5.57 5.70 16.65
C LEU A 225 4.89 5.87 15.30
N SER A 226 4.40 7.08 14.96
CA SER A 226 3.79 7.35 13.66
C SER A 226 4.84 7.34 12.54
N ASN A 227 4.59 6.56 11.49
CA ASN A 227 5.42 6.44 10.26
C ASN A 227 6.95 6.25 10.48
N VAL A 228 7.34 5.63 11.60
CA VAL A 228 8.74 5.22 11.84
C VAL A 228 8.85 3.73 11.57
N ILE A 229 9.51 3.35 10.46
CA ILE A 229 9.71 1.98 9.96
C ILE A 229 8.40 1.25 9.56
N ILE A 230 7.38 1.24 10.41
CA ILE A 230 6.07 0.64 10.16
C ILE A 230 5.12 1.79 9.78
N PRO A 231 4.64 1.84 8.51
CA PRO A 231 3.63 2.78 8.06
C PRO A 231 2.36 2.75 8.92
N ASP A 232 1.72 3.89 9.13
CA ASP A 232 0.47 3.95 9.90
C ASP A 232 -0.65 3.12 9.23
N VAL A 233 -0.74 3.14 7.91
CA VAL A 233 -1.67 2.28 7.14
C VAL A 233 -1.48 0.79 7.38
N ALA A 234 -0.23 0.36 7.62
CA ALA A 234 0.07 -1.03 7.90
C ALA A 234 -0.36 -1.44 9.31
N LYS A 235 -0.61 -0.50 10.22
CA LYS A 235 -1.00 -0.78 11.61
C LYS A 235 -2.50 -1.00 11.77
N THR A 236 -3.30 -0.60 10.80
CA THR A 236 -4.74 -0.86 10.79
C THR A 236 -4.96 -2.35 10.49
N PRO A 237 -5.70 -3.11 11.32
CA PRO A 237 -6.02 -4.50 11.00
C PRO A 237 -6.99 -4.58 9.81
N VAL A 238 -7.08 -5.76 9.21
CA VAL A 238 -7.99 -6.05 8.10
C VAL A 238 -9.19 -6.83 8.61
N VAL A 239 -10.33 -6.63 7.96
CA VAL A 239 -11.52 -7.45 8.16
C VAL A 239 -11.42 -8.71 7.32
N HIS A 240 -12.01 -9.81 7.79
CA HIS A 240 -12.14 -11.01 6.98
C HIS A 240 -13.20 -10.79 5.89
N VAL A 241 -12.81 -10.93 4.64
CA VAL A 241 -13.72 -10.94 3.48
C VAL A 241 -13.66 -12.33 2.85
N ASP A 242 -14.82 -12.91 2.53
CA ASP A 242 -14.86 -14.18 1.80
C ASP A 242 -14.21 -13.98 0.43
N GLN A 243 -13.36 -14.92 0.01
CA GLN A 243 -12.68 -14.84 -1.28
C GLN A 243 -13.67 -14.77 -2.45
N SER A 244 -14.87 -15.33 -2.30
CA SER A 244 -15.93 -15.24 -3.32
C SER A 244 -16.52 -13.83 -3.50
N ASP A 245 -16.37 -12.97 -2.49
CA ASP A 245 -16.80 -11.57 -2.55
C ASP A 245 -15.71 -10.65 -3.11
N ILE A 246 -14.47 -11.14 -3.26
CA ILE A 246 -13.36 -10.38 -3.85
C ILE A 246 -13.48 -10.41 -5.37
N CYS A 247 -13.49 -9.22 -5.98
CA CYS A 247 -13.42 -9.08 -7.42
C CYS A 247 -11.99 -9.35 -7.92
N GLU A 248 -11.75 -10.57 -8.42
CA GLU A 248 -10.52 -10.97 -9.10
C GLU A 248 -10.89 -11.88 -10.28
N ILE A 249 -11.15 -11.29 -11.45
CA ILE A 249 -11.47 -12.00 -12.70
C ILE A 249 -10.56 -11.54 -13.83
N ASP A 250 -10.40 -12.40 -14.84
CA ASP A 250 -9.61 -12.07 -16.03
C ASP A 250 -10.26 -10.89 -16.78
N ARG A 251 -9.43 -9.89 -17.14
CA ARG A 251 -9.89 -8.72 -17.90
C ARG A 251 -10.10 -9.07 -19.37
N ASP A 252 -11.18 -8.55 -19.95
CA ASP A 252 -11.41 -8.59 -21.39
C ASP A 252 -10.39 -7.74 -22.18
N GLU A 253 -10.21 -8.03 -23.48
CA GLU A 253 -9.25 -7.30 -24.32
C GLU A 253 -9.63 -5.81 -24.49
N THR A 254 -8.99 -4.93 -23.71
CA THR A 254 -9.14 -3.47 -23.79
C THR A 254 -8.60 -2.91 -25.10
N VAL A 255 -7.45 -3.42 -25.57
CA VAL A 255 -6.77 -2.92 -26.77
C VAL A 255 -7.68 -3.03 -27.99
N HIS A 256 -8.33 -4.18 -28.19
CA HIS A 256 -9.24 -4.42 -29.30
C HIS A 256 -10.40 -3.40 -29.31
N ARG A 257 -10.93 -3.05 -28.14
CA ARG A 257 -12.04 -2.09 -28.01
C ARG A 257 -11.62 -0.64 -28.26
N VAL A 258 -10.34 -0.29 -28.05
CA VAL A 258 -9.82 1.02 -28.43
C VAL A 258 -9.60 1.12 -29.94
N VAL A 259 -8.94 0.12 -30.54
CA VAL A 259 -8.53 0.19 -31.96
C VAL A 259 -9.68 0.06 -32.96
N ASN A 260 -10.79 -0.58 -32.57
CA ASN A 260 -11.95 -0.78 -33.45
C ASN A 260 -13.02 0.31 -33.32
N ARG A 261 -12.69 1.44 -32.69
CA ARG A 261 -13.61 2.57 -32.59
C ARG A 261 -13.84 3.20 -33.96
N GLU A 262 -15.10 3.45 -34.27
CA GLU A 262 -15.48 4.30 -35.39
C GLU A 262 -15.49 5.75 -34.91
N PHE A 263 -14.87 6.63 -35.70
CA PHE A 263 -14.84 8.04 -35.39
C PHE A 263 -16.07 8.76 -35.97
N PRO A 264 -16.74 9.61 -35.18
CA PRO A 264 -16.27 10.08 -33.89
C PRO A 264 -16.68 9.24 -32.68
N SER A 265 -15.71 9.02 -31.79
CA SER A 265 -15.90 8.37 -30.49
C SER A 265 -16.34 9.39 -29.44
N VAL A 266 -17.29 9.02 -28.59
CA VAL A 266 -17.86 9.90 -27.58
C VAL A 266 -17.55 9.36 -26.19
N PHE A 267 -17.07 10.22 -25.30
CA PHE A 267 -16.84 9.87 -23.89
C PHE A 267 -17.86 10.54 -22.97
N GLY A 268 -18.13 9.91 -21.83
CA GLY A 268 -18.99 10.42 -20.77
C GLY A 268 -18.25 10.49 -19.43
N ALA A 269 -18.29 11.67 -18.81
CA ALA A 269 -17.64 11.94 -17.54
C ALA A 269 -18.57 11.78 -16.32
N TRP A 270 -18.00 11.34 -15.19
CA TRP A 270 -18.60 11.32 -13.85
C TRP A 270 -19.94 10.58 -13.73
N SER A 271 -21.04 11.29 -13.96
CA SER A 271 -22.41 10.80 -13.83
C SER A 271 -23.32 11.58 -14.80
N HIS A 272 -22.81 11.97 -15.96
CA HIS A 272 -23.58 12.76 -16.92
C HIS A 272 -24.81 12.03 -17.42
N VAL A 273 -25.91 12.78 -17.50
CA VAL A 273 -27.12 12.42 -18.20
C VAL A 273 -27.12 13.16 -19.53
N LEU A 274 -27.19 12.44 -20.65
CA LEU A 274 -27.58 12.99 -21.96
C LEU A 274 -28.97 13.66 -21.82
N LEU A 275 -28.97 14.98 -21.68
CA LEU A 275 -30.15 15.80 -21.37
C LEU A 275 -31.26 15.74 -22.43
N ASN A 276 -30.98 15.23 -23.63
CA ASN A 276 -31.91 15.20 -24.76
C ASN A 276 -32.47 13.80 -25.07
N LEU A 277 -32.16 12.78 -24.27
CA LEU A 277 -32.85 11.50 -24.39
C LEU A 277 -34.13 11.56 -23.52
N PRO A 278 -35.33 11.40 -24.10
CA PRO A 278 -36.54 11.32 -23.30
C PRO A 278 -36.41 10.09 -22.38
N ILE A 279 -36.55 10.31 -21.07
CA ILE A 279 -36.74 9.22 -20.10
C ILE A 279 -38.07 8.57 -20.49
N PRO A 280 -38.07 7.31 -20.96
CA PRO A 280 -39.33 6.64 -21.27
C PRO A 280 -40.17 6.51 -19.99
N ASP A 281 -41.47 6.75 -20.07
CA ASP A 281 -42.38 6.74 -18.92
C ASP A 281 -42.42 5.37 -18.17
N ASP A 282 -41.85 4.32 -18.77
CA ASP A 282 -41.90 2.92 -18.33
C ASP A 282 -40.55 2.30 -17.93
N VAL A 283 -39.45 3.08 -17.91
CA VAL A 283 -38.10 2.57 -17.62
C VAL A 283 -37.67 2.99 -16.20
N TRP A 284 -37.22 2.03 -15.39
CA TRP A 284 -36.62 2.31 -14.09
C TRP A 284 -35.34 3.14 -14.25
N GLU A 285 -35.05 4.05 -13.31
CA GLU A 285 -33.89 4.96 -13.40
C GLU A 285 -32.56 4.22 -13.65
N LEU A 286 -32.40 3.00 -13.14
CA LEU A 286 -31.19 2.18 -13.35
C LEU A 286 -31.05 1.67 -14.79
N ASP A 287 -32.13 1.15 -15.39
CA ASP A 287 -32.15 0.71 -16.80
C ASP A 287 -31.90 1.90 -17.74
N TYR A 288 -32.41 3.08 -17.37
CA TYR A 288 -32.11 4.31 -18.10
C TYR A 288 -30.62 4.65 -18.01
N ILE A 289 -30.01 4.65 -16.82
CA ILE A 289 -28.58 4.92 -16.66
C ILE A 289 -27.71 3.91 -17.44
N GLU A 290 -28.06 2.62 -17.43
CA GLU A 290 -27.35 1.60 -18.20
C GLU A 290 -27.43 1.88 -19.71
N ARG A 291 -28.64 2.12 -20.23
CA ARG A 291 -28.84 2.49 -21.64
C ARG A 291 -28.09 3.76 -22.01
N MET A 292 -27.93 4.70 -21.09
CA MET A 292 -27.21 5.95 -21.35
C MET A 292 -25.71 5.71 -21.56
N ARG A 293 -25.15 4.70 -20.89
CA ARG A 293 -23.76 4.29 -21.07
C ARG A 293 -23.51 3.68 -22.44
N THR A 294 -24.50 3.04 -23.07
CA THR A 294 -24.32 2.42 -24.41
C THR A 294 -24.07 3.45 -25.52
N TYR A 295 -24.43 4.72 -25.29
CA TYR A 295 -24.14 5.82 -26.23
C TYR A 295 -22.71 6.38 -26.16
N HIS A 296 -21.88 5.91 -25.22
CA HIS A 296 -20.51 6.37 -25.04
C HIS A 296 -19.55 5.20 -25.25
N ASP A 297 -18.43 5.43 -25.94
CA ASP A 297 -17.38 4.42 -26.10
C ASP A 297 -16.43 4.42 -24.90
N LEU A 298 -16.31 5.54 -24.20
CA LEU A 298 -15.55 5.66 -22.96
C LEU A 298 -16.44 6.29 -21.88
N PHE A 299 -16.49 5.69 -20.71
CA PHE A 299 -17.24 6.21 -19.59
C PHE A 299 -16.38 6.16 -18.33
N TRP A 300 -16.27 7.27 -17.61
CA TRP A 300 -15.62 7.28 -16.31
C TRP A 300 -16.59 7.58 -15.19
N ALA A 301 -16.71 6.61 -14.28
CA ALA A 301 -17.60 6.69 -13.14
C ALA A 301 -17.07 5.80 -12.02
N GLY A 302 -17.54 6.05 -10.79
CA GLY A 302 -17.24 5.17 -9.66
C GLY A 302 -17.64 3.71 -9.92
N MET A 303 -17.15 2.81 -9.07
CA MET A 303 -17.32 1.35 -9.24
C MET A 303 -18.80 0.93 -9.38
N GLY A 304 -19.69 1.59 -8.61
CA GLY A 304 -21.13 1.34 -8.64
C GLY A 304 -21.51 -0.07 -8.14
N HIS A 305 -22.80 -0.40 -8.25
CA HIS A 305 -23.30 -1.78 -8.18
C HIS A 305 -22.95 -2.58 -6.92
N GLY A 306 -22.85 -1.89 -5.77
CA GLY A 306 -22.51 -2.53 -4.49
C GLY A 306 -21.06 -3.02 -4.43
N LEU A 307 -20.18 -2.48 -5.29
CA LEU A 307 -18.75 -2.64 -5.18
C LEU A 307 -18.16 -1.58 -4.27
N GLU A 308 -17.26 -1.99 -3.39
CA GLU A 308 -16.61 -1.12 -2.42
C GLU A 308 -15.13 -1.46 -2.23
N TRP A 309 -14.39 -0.51 -1.66
CA TRP A 309 -13.01 -0.71 -1.26
C TRP A 309 -12.96 -1.50 0.05
N ALA A 310 -12.15 -2.55 0.09
CA ALA A 310 -11.84 -3.25 1.33
C ALA A 310 -10.34 -3.47 1.48
N SER A 311 -9.82 -3.13 2.65
CA SER A 311 -8.50 -3.59 3.08
C SER A 311 -8.62 -5.05 3.51
N THR A 312 -8.04 -5.95 2.72
CA THR A 312 -8.10 -7.40 2.95
C THR A 312 -6.74 -7.97 3.32
N SER A 313 -6.71 -9.25 3.68
CA SER A 313 -5.49 -10.03 3.89
C SER A 313 -4.51 -10.02 2.71
N HIS A 314 -4.99 -9.67 1.52
CA HIS A 314 -4.23 -9.64 0.28
C HIS A 314 -3.92 -8.21 -0.17
N GLY A 315 -4.19 -7.21 0.66
CA GLY A 315 -4.07 -5.77 0.36
C GLY A 315 -5.43 -5.15 0.02
N MET A 316 -5.42 -3.92 -0.53
CA MET A 316 -6.63 -3.26 -1.01
C MET A 316 -7.29 -4.10 -2.09
N ARG A 317 -8.61 -4.28 -2.01
CA ARG A 317 -9.42 -5.01 -3.00
C ARG A 317 -10.72 -4.28 -3.29
N VAL A 318 -11.27 -4.60 -4.45
CA VAL A 318 -12.67 -4.31 -4.77
C VAL A 318 -13.47 -5.54 -4.33
N VAL A 319 -14.47 -5.33 -3.50
CA VAL A 319 -15.32 -6.41 -2.96
C VAL A 319 -16.80 -6.11 -3.19
N GLY A 320 -17.64 -7.13 -3.10
CA GLY A 320 -19.10 -7.01 -3.21
C GLY A 320 -19.66 -7.67 -4.46
N ALA A 321 -20.75 -7.13 -5.02
CA ALA A 321 -21.52 -7.76 -6.09
C ALA A 321 -20.88 -7.67 -7.49
N TRP A 322 -19.63 -8.12 -7.64
CA TRP A 322 -18.87 -8.05 -8.89
C TRP A 322 -19.51 -8.82 -10.05
N SER A 323 -20.21 -9.92 -9.77
CA SER A 323 -20.92 -10.70 -10.79
C SER A 323 -22.05 -9.89 -11.44
N LEU A 324 -22.74 -9.05 -10.67
CA LEU A 324 -23.75 -8.11 -11.19
C LEU A 324 -23.09 -7.02 -12.04
N ALA A 325 -21.98 -6.45 -11.56
CA ALA A 325 -21.24 -5.44 -12.31
C ALA A 325 -20.72 -5.99 -13.66
N GLN A 326 -20.24 -7.24 -13.69
CA GLN A 326 -19.83 -7.91 -14.92
C GLN A 326 -21.02 -8.19 -15.85
N GLU A 327 -22.16 -8.63 -15.33
CA GLU A 327 -23.36 -8.84 -16.13
C GLU A 327 -23.81 -7.54 -16.81
N GLN A 328 -23.78 -6.42 -16.09
CA GLN A 328 -24.14 -5.11 -16.62
C GLN A 328 -23.16 -4.63 -17.68
N LYS A 329 -21.85 -4.79 -17.46
CA LYS A 329 -20.84 -4.54 -18.49
C LYS A 329 -21.12 -5.34 -19.75
N ASN A 330 -21.43 -6.63 -19.62
CA ASN A 330 -21.73 -7.50 -20.75
C ASN A 330 -23.00 -7.06 -21.53
N ARG A 331 -24.03 -6.56 -20.83
CA ARG A 331 -25.23 -5.99 -21.47
C ARG A 331 -24.90 -4.74 -22.27
N ILE A 332 -24.07 -3.84 -21.71
CA ILE A 332 -23.61 -2.64 -22.42
C ILE A 332 -22.78 -3.04 -23.65
N LEU A 333 -21.85 -3.99 -23.51
CA LEU A 333 -21.00 -4.47 -24.60
C LEU A 333 -21.80 -5.13 -25.74
N ALA A 334 -22.96 -5.71 -25.44
CA ALA A 334 -23.85 -6.27 -26.45
C ALA A 334 -24.48 -5.20 -27.37
N GLU A 335 -24.64 -3.96 -26.87
CA GLU A 335 -25.14 -2.82 -27.64
C GLU A 335 -24.02 -1.95 -28.20
N ASN A 336 -22.95 -1.74 -27.42
CA ASN A 336 -21.74 -1.03 -27.81
C ASN A 336 -20.49 -1.89 -27.58
N PRO A 337 -19.99 -2.60 -28.60
CA PRO A 337 -18.83 -3.49 -28.45
C PRO A 337 -17.51 -2.76 -28.16
N ASN A 338 -17.46 -1.43 -28.31
CA ASN A 338 -16.27 -0.61 -28.06
C ASN A 338 -16.31 0.10 -26.70
N TYR A 339 -17.33 -0.16 -25.87
CA TYR A 339 -17.48 0.45 -24.55
C TYR A 339 -16.29 0.15 -23.63
N LEU A 340 -15.79 1.22 -23.00
CA LEU A 340 -14.75 1.20 -21.97
C LEU A 340 -15.25 1.87 -20.71
N HIS A 341 -15.00 1.26 -19.55
CA HIS A 341 -15.29 1.84 -18.23
C HIS A 341 -14.00 2.02 -17.44
N ILE A 342 -13.65 3.27 -17.11
CA ILE A 342 -12.53 3.60 -16.23
C ILE A 342 -13.02 4.18 -14.90
N VAL A 343 -12.28 3.95 -13.82
CA VAL A 343 -12.68 4.36 -12.45
C VAL A 343 -11.84 5.55 -11.96
N PRO A 344 -12.44 6.63 -11.46
CA PRO A 344 -11.68 7.74 -10.90
C PRO A 344 -10.98 7.35 -9.60
N ILE A 345 -9.70 7.74 -9.49
CA ILE A 345 -8.91 7.66 -8.26
C ILE A 345 -8.65 9.09 -7.78
N TYR A 346 -9.33 9.47 -6.69
CA TYR A 346 -9.31 10.81 -6.11
C TYR A 346 -8.09 10.99 -5.19
N PHE A 347 -6.94 11.34 -5.78
CA PHE A 347 -5.69 11.48 -5.05
C PHE A 347 -5.35 12.92 -4.63
N TYR A 348 -5.89 13.92 -5.33
CA TYR A 348 -5.64 15.35 -5.08
C TYR A 348 -6.54 15.90 -3.96
N GLY A 349 -7.85 15.67 -4.09
CA GLY A 349 -8.87 16.09 -3.15
C GLY A 349 -9.92 14.98 -2.98
N ALA A 350 -10.54 14.93 -1.81
CA ALA A 350 -11.63 14.00 -1.53
C ALA A 350 -12.68 14.63 -0.62
N ARG A 351 -13.91 14.13 -0.69
CA ARG A 351 -14.98 14.56 0.21
C ARG A 351 -14.65 14.19 1.67
N PRO A 352 -15.09 14.98 2.67
CA PRO A 352 -14.81 14.74 4.07
C PRO A 352 -15.15 13.34 4.59
N GLU A 353 -16.19 12.71 4.02
CA GLU A 353 -16.64 11.36 4.36
C GLU A 353 -15.85 10.22 3.70
N SER A 354 -14.96 10.52 2.76
CA SER A 354 -14.21 9.50 2.00
C SER A 354 -13.13 8.83 2.86
N TYR A 355 -12.61 9.53 3.85
CA TYR A 355 -11.59 9.05 4.79
C TYR A 355 -11.90 9.51 6.22
N PRO A 356 -11.40 8.82 7.25
CA PRO A 356 -11.52 9.26 8.63
C PRO A 356 -11.02 10.69 8.86
N GLU A 357 -11.60 11.41 9.81
CA GLU A 357 -11.20 12.78 10.13
C GLU A 357 -9.73 12.88 10.59
N ASP A 358 -9.26 11.86 11.30
CA ASP A 358 -7.90 11.70 11.79
C ASP A 358 -6.96 11.01 10.78
N TRP A 359 -7.40 10.83 9.54
CA TRP A 359 -6.53 10.26 8.50
C TRP A 359 -5.26 11.14 8.36
N PRO A 360 -4.07 10.53 8.47
CA PRO A 360 -2.81 11.28 8.58
C PRO A 360 -2.40 11.99 7.28
N TYR A 361 -3.04 11.66 6.16
CA TYR A 361 -2.65 12.15 4.83
C TYR A 361 -3.55 13.25 4.30
N TRP A 362 -4.45 13.80 5.11
CA TRP A 362 -5.03 15.10 4.81
C TRP A 362 -3.92 16.16 4.75
N LEU A 363 -3.92 17.00 3.73
CA LEU A 363 -3.07 18.19 3.69
C LEU A 363 -3.52 19.11 4.83
N ARG A 364 -2.57 19.59 5.64
CA ARG A 364 -2.86 20.41 6.81
C ARG A 364 -2.10 21.72 6.78
N ASP A 365 -2.76 22.79 7.22
CA ASP A 365 -2.16 24.10 7.43
C ASP A 365 -1.20 24.10 8.65
N GLU A 366 -0.50 25.22 8.89
CA GLU A 366 0.43 25.33 10.01
C GLU A 366 -0.25 25.24 11.39
N SER A 367 -1.58 25.38 11.44
CA SER A 367 -2.39 25.22 12.66
C SER A 367 -2.91 23.78 12.84
N GLY A 368 -2.66 22.89 11.88
CA GLY A 368 -3.09 21.50 11.87
C GLY A 368 -4.51 21.28 11.31
N ASN A 369 -5.17 22.31 10.79
CA ASN A 369 -6.48 22.17 10.15
C ASN A 369 -6.33 21.56 8.77
N ARG A 370 -7.32 20.76 8.35
CA ARG A 370 -7.36 20.21 6.99
C ARG A 370 -7.60 21.34 5.99
N VAL A 371 -6.87 21.34 4.89
CA VAL A 371 -6.99 22.35 3.84
C VAL A 371 -8.15 21.99 2.91
N GLU A 372 -9.03 22.95 2.62
CA GLU A 372 -10.13 22.80 1.67
C GLU A 372 -9.73 23.32 0.28
N ASP A 373 -10.23 22.66 -0.77
CA ASP A 373 -10.19 23.21 -2.13
C ASP A 373 -11.31 24.23 -2.32
N GLU A 374 -10.94 25.50 -2.44
CA GLU A 374 -11.88 26.61 -2.54
C GLU A 374 -12.76 26.46 -3.79
N GLY A 375 -14.04 26.12 -3.59
CA GLY A 375 -15.05 26.04 -4.65
C GLY A 375 -15.65 24.66 -4.87
N TRP A 376 -15.02 23.60 -4.36
CA TRP A 376 -15.46 22.20 -4.58
C TRP A 376 -15.86 21.46 -3.30
N SER A 377 -15.68 22.07 -2.12
CA SER A 377 -15.99 21.46 -0.80
C SER A 377 -15.27 20.13 -0.55
N GLU A 378 -14.11 19.96 -1.20
CA GLU A 378 -13.23 18.82 -1.02
C GLU A 378 -12.09 19.19 -0.07
N LEU A 379 -11.58 18.20 0.66
CA LEU A 379 -10.39 18.33 1.48
C LEU A 379 -9.19 17.84 0.68
N LEU A 380 -8.13 18.64 0.67
CA LEU A 380 -6.89 18.31 -0.04
C LEU A 380 -6.12 17.22 0.67
N ILE A 381 -5.46 16.39 -0.12
CA ILE A 381 -4.68 15.25 0.35
C ILE A 381 -3.19 15.55 0.11
N ASP A 382 -2.36 15.28 1.13
CA ASP A 382 -0.92 15.24 0.96
C ASP A 382 -0.51 13.92 0.27
N TYR A 383 -0.75 13.86 -1.04
CA TYR A 383 -0.36 12.73 -1.87
C TYR A 383 1.16 12.58 -2.02
N THR A 384 1.95 13.51 -1.50
CA THR A 384 3.42 13.39 -1.53
C THR A 384 3.95 12.51 -0.41
N HIS A 385 3.14 12.24 0.60
CA HIS A 385 3.44 11.24 1.63
C HIS A 385 3.53 9.84 0.98
N PRO A 386 4.64 9.08 1.18
CA PRO A 386 4.83 7.77 0.52
C PRO A 386 3.68 6.79 0.76
N GLU A 387 3.12 6.79 1.96
CA GLU A 387 2.00 5.94 2.38
C GLU A 387 0.67 6.34 1.72
N ALA A 388 0.46 7.63 1.44
CA ALA A 388 -0.66 8.09 0.62
C ALA A 388 -0.51 7.61 -0.83
N GLN A 389 0.71 7.69 -1.39
CA GLN A 389 1.00 7.13 -2.71
C GLN A 389 0.72 5.63 -2.74
N ASP A 390 1.16 4.88 -1.71
CA ASP A 390 0.88 3.45 -1.58
C ASP A 390 -0.62 3.17 -1.62
N HIS A 391 -1.42 3.95 -0.91
CA HIS A 391 -2.87 3.81 -0.88
C HIS A 391 -3.48 3.94 -2.30
N PHE A 392 -3.16 5.00 -3.04
CA PHE A 392 -3.71 5.22 -4.39
C PHE A 392 -3.19 4.21 -5.42
N VAL A 393 -1.91 3.83 -5.32
CA VAL A 393 -1.34 2.76 -6.16
C VAL A 393 -2.08 1.44 -5.91
N GLN A 394 -2.38 1.11 -4.65
CA GLN A 394 -3.12 -0.11 -4.31
C GLN A 394 -4.58 -0.07 -4.79
N GLN A 395 -5.24 1.09 -4.74
CA GLN A 395 -6.57 1.25 -5.34
C GLN A 395 -6.54 0.99 -6.85
N ALA A 396 -5.58 1.58 -7.59
CA ALA A 396 -5.44 1.35 -9.02
C ALA A 396 -5.18 -0.13 -9.37
N ILE A 397 -4.31 -0.80 -8.61
CA ILE A 397 -4.04 -2.23 -8.76
C ILE A 397 -5.30 -3.06 -8.47
N ALA A 398 -6.08 -2.70 -7.46
CA ALA A 398 -7.32 -3.40 -7.13
C ALA A 398 -8.39 -3.26 -8.25
N ILE A 399 -8.53 -2.09 -8.87
CA ILE A 399 -9.37 -1.89 -10.06
C ILE A 399 -8.87 -2.78 -11.21
N ALA A 400 -7.56 -2.79 -11.46
CA ALA A 400 -6.95 -3.60 -12.50
C ALA A 400 -7.20 -5.10 -12.29
N LYS A 401 -7.06 -5.59 -11.05
CA LYS A 401 -7.29 -7.00 -10.68
C LYS A 401 -8.77 -7.39 -10.73
N CYS A 402 -9.68 -6.46 -10.48
CA CYS A 402 -11.11 -6.72 -10.56
C CYS A 402 -11.56 -7.14 -11.96
N GLY A 403 -10.88 -6.72 -13.03
CA GLY A 403 -11.15 -7.20 -14.40
C GLY A 403 -12.45 -6.69 -15.03
N VAL A 404 -13.42 -6.26 -14.22
CA VAL A 404 -14.64 -5.57 -14.68
C VAL A 404 -14.29 -4.22 -15.32
N PHE A 405 -13.26 -3.52 -14.84
CA PHE A 405 -12.91 -2.18 -15.31
C PHE A 405 -11.72 -2.20 -16.27
N ASP A 406 -11.70 -1.22 -17.18
CA ASP A 406 -10.74 -1.14 -18.29
C ASP A 406 -9.57 -0.19 -17.99
N GLY A 407 -9.65 0.57 -16.90
CA GLY A 407 -8.64 1.53 -16.53
C GLY A 407 -8.99 2.40 -15.33
N ILE A 408 -8.15 3.40 -15.08
CA ILE A 408 -8.38 4.47 -14.11
C ILE A 408 -8.33 5.85 -14.76
N PHE A 409 -8.97 6.80 -14.06
CA PHE A 409 -8.86 8.23 -14.30
C PHE A 409 -8.24 8.91 -13.08
N MET A 410 -7.23 9.77 -13.26
CA MET A 410 -6.65 10.56 -12.19
C MET A 410 -6.85 12.04 -12.50
N ASP A 411 -7.71 12.69 -11.72
CA ASP A 411 -8.08 14.09 -11.90
C ASP A 411 -7.00 15.04 -11.35
N TRP A 412 -6.97 16.30 -11.83
CA TRP A 412 -5.99 17.31 -11.41
C TRP A 412 -4.51 16.91 -11.56
N TRP A 413 -4.07 16.68 -12.80
CA TRP A 413 -2.69 16.32 -13.12
C TRP A 413 -1.91 17.48 -13.72
N THR A 414 -0.80 17.88 -13.11
CA THR A 414 -0.02 19.05 -13.53
C THR A 414 1.48 18.86 -13.28
N GLN A 415 2.32 19.17 -14.27
CA GLN A 415 3.77 19.21 -14.13
C GLN A 415 4.33 20.63 -14.08
N GLU A 416 3.46 21.64 -13.98
CA GLU A 416 3.87 23.02 -13.73
C GLU A 416 4.24 23.21 -12.26
N GLU A 417 5.51 23.58 -11.99
CA GLU A 417 6.02 23.86 -10.64
C GLU A 417 5.23 24.99 -9.92
N ASP A 418 4.62 25.90 -10.68
CA ASP A 418 3.90 27.07 -10.16
C ASP A 418 2.41 26.83 -9.88
N SER A 419 1.89 25.62 -10.16
CA SER A 419 0.47 25.29 -9.95
C SER A 419 0.16 25.12 -8.45
N ASN A 420 -0.21 26.22 -7.79
CA ASN A 420 -0.54 26.37 -6.36
C ASN A 420 0.65 26.62 -5.41
N LEU A 421 1.51 27.60 -5.72
CA LEU A 421 2.60 28.05 -4.83
C LEU A 421 2.16 28.32 -3.39
N GLU A 422 0.92 28.78 -3.17
CA GLU A 422 0.40 29.13 -1.84
C GLU A 422 0.22 27.95 -0.89
N ILE A 423 0.05 26.73 -1.40
CA ILE A 423 -0.09 25.52 -0.58
C ILE A 423 1.03 24.50 -0.84
N ALA A 424 1.91 24.76 -1.81
CA ALA A 424 2.99 23.85 -2.18
C ALA A 424 3.93 23.54 -0.99
N HIS A 425 4.12 24.50 -0.08
CA HIS A 425 4.96 24.33 1.12
C HIS A 425 4.33 23.44 2.20
N LEU A 426 3.04 23.13 2.10
CA LEU A 426 2.32 22.28 3.05
C LEU A 426 2.51 20.78 2.76
N TYR A 427 2.95 20.42 1.55
CA TYR A 427 3.18 19.04 1.16
C TYR A 427 4.45 18.47 1.82
N HIS A 428 4.40 17.19 2.21
CA HIS A 428 5.54 16.48 2.79
C HIS A 428 6.75 16.37 1.85
N GLY A 429 6.51 16.31 0.54
CA GLY A 429 7.52 16.06 -0.48
C GLY A 429 7.24 16.78 -1.80
N HIS A 430 8.03 16.43 -2.82
CA HIS A 430 7.95 17.08 -4.12
C HIS A 430 6.79 16.52 -4.97
N ARG A 431 5.77 17.35 -5.23
CA ARG A 431 4.52 16.99 -5.94
C ARG A 431 4.72 16.24 -7.26
N ILE A 432 5.47 16.82 -8.20
CA ILE A 432 5.72 16.21 -9.52
C ILE A 432 6.43 14.85 -9.37
N SER A 433 7.33 14.72 -8.39
CA SER A 433 8.05 13.46 -8.18
C SER A 433 7.13 12.38 -7.61
N ALA A 434 6.21 12.76 -6.72
CA ALA A 434 5.20 11.86 -6.16
C ALA A 434 4.22 11.38 -7.23
N GLU A 435 3.72 12.28 -8.06
CA GLU A 435 2.84 11.98 -9.21
C GLU A 435 3.47 10.99 -10.19
N VAL A 436 4.67 11.30 -10.67
CA VAL A 436 5.40 10.42 -11.60
C VAL A 436 5.72 9.08 -10.93
N SER A 437 6.06 9.08 -9.62
CA SER A 437 6.27 7.86 -8.85
C SER A 437 5.02 6.99 -8.81
N MET A 438 3.84 7.57 -8.51
CA MET A 438 2.56 6.85 -8.50
C MET A 438 2.27 6.22 -9.87
N LEU A 439 2.32 6.99 -10.96
CA LEU A 439 2.04 6.46 -12.30
C LEU A 439 2.99 5.34 -12.71
N ARG A 440 4.28 5.50 -12.43
CA ARG A 440 5.28 4.48 -12.72
C ARG A 440 4.96 3.18 -11.98
N ARG A 441 4.69 3.26 -10.67
CA ARG A 441 4.38 2.10 -9.83
C ARG A 441 3.07 1.43 -10.26
N ILE A 442 2.05 2.22 -10.63
CA ILE A 442 0.80 1.69 -11.18
C ILE A 442 1.11 0.95 -12.48
N ARG A 443 1.76 1.59 -13.45
CA ARG A 443 2.08 0.98 -14.76
C ARG A 443 2.90 -0.30 -14.63
N GLU A 444 3.94 -0.30 -13.78
CA GLU A 444 4.76 -1.47 -13.50
C GLU A 444 3.93 -2.65 -12.96
N ALA A 445 2.86 -2.38 -12.21
CA ALA A 445 2.02 -3.40 -11.60
C ALA A 445 0.86 -3.90 -12.49
N VAL A 446 0.30 -3.03 -13.36
CA VAL A 446 -0.93 -3.34 -14.10
C VAL A 446 -0.72 -3.77 -15.56
N GLY A 447 0.48 -3.61 -16.11
CA GLY A 447 0.79 -3.97 -17.50
C GLY A 447 0.29 -2.93 -18.52
N ASP A 448 0.37 -3.25 -19.81
CA ASP A 448 0.04 -2.33 -20.92
C ASP A 448 -1.45 -2.35 -21.35
N ASP A 449 -2.21 -3.37 -20.92
CA ASP A 449 -3.61 -3.58 -21.29
C ASP A 449 -4.62 -2.86 -20.37
N PHE A 450 -4.11 -2.12 -19.38
CA PHE A 450 -4.88 -1.29 -18.46
C PHE A 450 -4.73 0.20 -18.82
N LEU A 451 -5.86 0.89 -19.01
CA LEU A 451 -5.83 2.31 -19.36
C LEU A 451 -5.52 3.17 -18.13
N ILE A 452 -4.60 4.11 -18.31
CA ILE A 452 -4.36 5.18 -17.34
C ILE A 452 -4.59 6.50 -18.05
N VAL A 453 -5.63 7.22 -17.63
CA VAL A 453 -6.01 8.54 -18.16
C VAL A 453 -5.84 9.57 -17.06
N VAL A 454 -5.28 10.74 -17.39
CA VAL A 454 -5.07 11.83 -16.43
C VAL A 454 -5.72 13.13 -16.91
N ASN A 455 -6.24 13.95 -16.00
CA ASN A 455 -6.69 15.31 -16.37
C ASN A 455 -5.51 16.27 -16.43
N SER A 456 -4.95 16.47 -17.61
CA SER A 456 -3.84 17.40 -17.82
C SER A 456 -4.27 18.75 -18.39
N ARG A 457 -5.58 19.02 -18.53
CA ARG A 457 -6.10 20.21 -19.22
C ARG A 457 -5.41 20.37 -20.59
N THR A 458 -4.87 21.54 -20.92
CA THR A 458 -4.09 21.73 -22.16
C THR A 458 -2.57 21.55 -21.99
N GLU A 459 -2.12 21.07 -20.84
CA GLU A 459 -0.71 20.88 -20.51
C GLU A 459 -0.08 19.65 -21.19
N LYS A 460 1.18 19.77 -21.60
CA LYS A 460 2.03 18.66 -22.05
C LYS A 460 2.83 18.14 -20.86
N ILE A 461 2.73 16.83 -20.59
CA ILE A 461 3.23 16.19 -19.37
C ILE A 461 4.38 15.20 -19.63
N PRO A 462 5.56 15.65 -20.10
CA PRO A 462 6.62 14.78 -20.62
C PRO A 462 7.14 13.76 -19.60
N LEU A 463 7.11 14.06 -18.29
CA LEU A 463 7.59 13.12 -17.27
C LEU A 463 6.59 11.97 -17.01
N SER A 464 5.31 12.18 -17.31
CA SER A 464 4.21 11.22 -17.08
C SER A 464 3.84 10.46 -18.35
N ALA A 465 4.10 11.04 -19.53
CA ALA A 465 3.81 10.46 -20.85
C ALA A 465 4.21 8.98 -20.99
N PRO A 466 5.37 8.51 -20.48
CA PRO A 466 5.75 7.10 -20.58
C PRO A 466 4.85 6.12 -19.83
N TYR A 467 3.90 6.59 -19.01
CA TYR A 467 3.08 5.75 -18.14
C TYR A 467 1.58 5.84 -18.44
N VAL A 468 1.13 6.86 -19.17
CA VAL A 468 -0.30 7.13 -19.44
C VAL A 468 -0.70 6.76 -20.86
N ASN A 469 -1.97 6.41 -21.04
CA ASN A 469 -2.58 6.10 -22.33
C ASN A 469 -3.31 7.30 -22.94
N GLY A 470 -3.72 8.27 -22.11
CA GLY A 470 -4.52 9.38 -22.60
C GLY A 470 -4.56 10.53 -21.61
N ALA A 471 -4.97 11.68 -22.12
CA ALA A 471 -5.35 12.82 -21.31
C ALA A 471 -6.86 13.06 -21.41
N PHE A 472 -7.44 13.54 -20.32
CA PHE A 472 -8.62 14.37 -20.34
C PHE A 472 -8.17 15.82 -20.38
N MET A 473 -8.55 16.51 -21.45
CA MET A 473 -8.25 17.91 -21.66
C MET A 473 -9.50 18.73 -21.36
N GLU A 474 -9.62 19.17 -20.12
CA GLU A 474 -10.70 20.05 -19.69
C GLU A 474 -10.56 21.42 -20.37
N GLY A 475 -11.47 21.70 -21.30
CA GLY A 475 -11.45 22.91 -22.09
C GLY A 475 -12.03 24.13 -21.37
N HIS A 476 -11.78 25.32 -21.90
CA HIS A 476 -12.35 26.57 -21.37
C HIS A 476 -13.61 27.01 -22.12
N ARG A 477 -14.44 27.86 -21.48
CA ARG A 477 -15.65 28.48 -22.07
C ARG A 477 -15.40 29.39 -23.30
N ARG A 478 -14.13 29.63 -23.68
CA ARG A 478 -13.75 30.58 -24.74
C ARG A 478 -12.89 29.89 -25.80
N HIS A 479 -13.46 29.72 -26.99
CA HIS A 479 -12.82 29.04 -28.12
C HIS A 479 -12.22 30.05 -29.11
N THR A 480 -11.18 30.77 -28.70
CA THR A 480 -10.42 31.62 -29.62
C THR A 480 -9.60 30.76 -30.58
N ARG A 481 -9.17 31.33 -31.72
CA ARG A 481 -8.30 30.61 -32.66
C ARG A 481 -6.98 30.19 -32.00
N GLU A 482 -6.42 31.08 -31.18
CA GLU A 482 -5.18 30.84 -30.44
C GLU A 482 -5.36 29.65 -29.50
N TYR A 483 -6.45 29.60 -28.74
CA TYR A 483 -6.75 28.51 -27.83
C TYR A 483 -6.98 27.18 -28.56
N LEU A 484 -7.72 27.18 -29.67
CA LEU A 484 -7.92 25.96 -30.46
C LEU A 484 -6.60 25.45 -31.08
N THR A 485 -5.67 26.35 -31.41
CA THR A 485 -4.32 25.98 -31.89
C THR A 485 -3.49 25.34 -30.76
N GLU A 486 -3.66 25.80 -29.53
CA GLU A 486 -3.03 25.19 -28.35
C GLU A 486 -3.60 23.78 -28.11
N VAL A 487 -4.93 23.63 -28.14
CA VAL A 487 -5.60 22.34 -28.01
C VAL A 487 -5.11 21.35 -29.08
N GLU A 488 -5.06 21.75 -30.35
CA GLU A 488 -4.53 20.93 -31.46
C GLU A 488 -3.06 20.53 -31.23
N SER A 489 -2.23 21.48 -30.76
CA SER A 489 -0.82 21.25 -30.44
C SER A 489 -0.62 20.27 -29.29
N THR A 490 -1.50 20.30 -28.28
CA THR A 490 -1.44 19.37 -27.15
C THR A 490 -1.99 18.00 -27.53
N LEU A 491 -3.10 17.92 -28.28
CA LEU A 491 -3.62 16.64 -28.81
C LEU A 491 -2.56 15.91 -29.66
N SER A 492 -1.95 16.62 -30.61
CA SER A 492 -0.90 16.05 -31.47
C SER A 492 0.29 15.56 -30.64
N TRP A 493 0.69 16.33 -29.61
CA TRP A 493 1.77 15.92 -28.72
C TRP A 493 1.38 14.69 -27.89
N ASN A 494 0.15 14.59 -27.41
CA ASN A 494 -0.34 13.43 -26.69
C ASN A 494 -0.30 12.16 -27.57
N GLU A 495 -0.74 12.25 -28.83
CA GLU A 495 -0.68 11.16 -29.81
C GLU A 495 0.76 10.71 -30.14
N GLU A 496 1.72 11.63 -30.11
CA GLU A 496 3.13 11.29 -30.35
C GLU A 496 3.80 10.66 -29.12
N ASN A 497 3.38 11.01 -27.90
CA ASN A 497 4.15 10.74 -26.68
C ASN A 497 3.50 9.76 -25.70
N PHE A 498 2.17 9.60 -25.72
CA PHE A 498 1.48 8.68 -24.81
C PHE A 498 1.54 7.23 -25.29
N ARG A 499 1.36 6.31 -24.34
CA ARG A 499 1.41 4.88 -24.63
C ARG A 499 0.19 4.43 -25.44
N PHE A 500 0.44 3.49 -26.34
CA PHE A 500 -0.61 2.72 -26.98
C PHE A 500 -1.25 1.70 -25.98
N PRO A 501 -2.55 1.41 -26.06
CA PRO A 501 -3.56 2.07 -26.91
C PRO A 501 -3.89 3.48 -26.37
N GLN A 502 -4.11 4.43 -27.27
CA GLN A 502 -4.31 5.84 -26.91
C GLN A 502 -5.79 6.20 -26.79
N VAL A 503 -6.13 6.99 -25.76
CA VAL A 503 -7.49 7.44 -25.47
C VAL A 503 -7.51 8.91 -25.05
N ASN A 504 -7.19 9.81 -25.97
CA ASN A 504 -7.19 11.25 -25.72
C ASN A 504 -8.62 11.82 -25.80
N ASN A 505 -8.99 12.63 -24.81
CA ASN A 505 -10.33 13.17 -24.65
C ASN A 505 -10.24 14.68 -24.51
N TYR A 506 -11.04 15.42 -25.26
CA TYR A 506 -11.15 16.86 -25.11
C TYR A 506 -12.59 17.23 -24.76
N GLU A 507 -12.78 17.91 -23.62
CA GLU A 507 -14.08 18.46 -23.23
C GLU A 507 -14.16 19.93 -23.63
N ALA A 508 -15.29 20.31 -24.19
CA ALA A 508 -15.61 21.70 -24.45
C ALA A 508 -16.82 22.14 -23.64
N TRP A 509 -16.76 23.38 -23.14
CA TRP A 509 -17.89 23.98 -22.46
C TRP A 509 -18.81 24.70 -23.45
N SER A 510 -20.12 24.55 -23.25
CA SER A 510 -21.10 25.36 -23.97
C SER A 510 -20.92 26.85 -23.68
N ILE A 511 -21.38 27.69 -24.61
CA ILE A 511 -21.54 29.12 -24.39
C ILE A 511 -22.68 29.32 -23.40
N SER A 512 -22.33 29.72 -22.18
CA SER A 512 -23.26 29.88 -21.06
C SER A 512 -24.36 30.91 -21.31
N GLU A 513 -24.11 31.89 -22.18
CA GLU A 513 -25.06 32.96 -22.51
C GLU A 513 -26.14 32.53 -23.50
N GLU A 514 -26.08 31.29 -24.02
CA GLU A 514 -27.02 30.78 -25.01
C GLU A 514 -27.64 29.44 -24.60
N PRO A 515 -28.87 29.12 -25.05
CA PRO A 515 -29.43 27.79 -24.88
C PRO A 515 -28.49 26.70 -25.42
N LEU A 516 -28.42 25.54 -24.77
CA LEU A 516 -27.57 24.41 -25.20
C LEU A 516 -27.85 23.99 -26.65
N ASN A 517 -29.08 24.17 -27.13
CA ASN A 517 -29.50 23.85 -28.49
C ASN A 517 -29.41 25.04 -29.48
N SER A 518 -28.76 26.15 -29.12
CA SER A 518 -28.55 27.26 -30.05
C SER A 518 -27.71 26.82 -31.25
N SER A 519 -27.92 27.43 -32.41
CA SER A 519 -27.12 27.13 -33.61
C SER A 519 -25.63 27.28 -33.38
N ARG A 520 -25.22 28.20 -32.51
CA ARG A 520 -23.82 28.45 -32.19
C ARG A 520 -23.27 27.35 -31.26
N ASN A 521 -23.98 26.97 -30.20
CA ASN A 521 -23.60 25.82 -29.37
C ASN A 521 -23.56 24.51 -30.17
N GLN A 522 -24.51 24.28 -31.09
CA GLN A 522 -24.49 23.11 -31.98
C GLN A 522 -23.32 23.13 -32.98
N GLN A 523 -22.89 24.30 -33.44
CA GLN A 523 -21.69 24.43 -34.27
C GLN A 523 -20.42 24.18 -33.45
N TRP A 524 -20.37 24.64 -32.20
CA TRP A 524 -19.23 24.38 -31.31
C TRP A 524 -19.08 22.89 -31.03
N MET A 525 -20.16 22.17 -30.69
CA MET A 525 -20.10 20.72 -30.44
C MET A 525 -19.51 19.89 -31.60
N ARG A 526 -19.54 20.40 -32.85
CA ARG A 526 -18.98 19.74 -34.03
C ARG A 526 -17.46 19.91 -34.20
N VAL A 527 -16.82 20.79 -33.41
CA VAL A 527 -15.37 20.99 -33.45
C VAL A 527 -14.63 19.87 -32.69
N PHE A 528 -15.34 19.05 -31.90
CA PHE A 528 -14.75 18.20 -30.85
C PHE A 528 -14.83 16.70 -31.11
N THR A 529 -15.27 16.29 -32.30
CA THR A 529 -15.48 14.89 -32.64
C THR A 529 -14.30 14.40 -33.50
N THR A 530 -13.18 14.12 -32.82
CA THR A 530 -11.94 13.39 -33.19
C THR A 530 -11.21 13.77 -34.50
N LEU A 531 -9.95 14.19 -34.39
CA LEU A 531 -8.92 13.71 -35.32
C LEU A 531 -8.54 12.29 -34.89
N SER A 532 -8.36 11.41 -35.89
CA SER A 532 -8.07 9.99 -35.76
C SER A 532 -6.60 9.70 -35.53
#